data_AF-A0A2V6Z6D9-F1
#
_entry.id   AF-A0A2V6Z6D9-F1
#
_cell.length_a   1.000
_cell.length_b   1.000
_cell.length_c   1.000
_cell.angle_alpha   90.00
_cell.angle_beta   90.00
_cell.angle_gamma   90.00
#
_symmetry.space_group_name_H-M   'P 1'
#
loop_
_entity.id
_entity.type
_entity.pdbx_description
1 polymer ?
#
loop_
_entity_poly.entity_id
_entity_poly.type
_entity_poly.pdbx_seq_one_letter_code
_entity_poly.pdbx_strand_id
1 'polypeptide(L)' 'MNGRRSTIASARVTEPSLGAWHSIRVVALGPKIQAYLNGTLLLDHSDKTFTAGWLGLWTKADSVTEFADLEVTGTVVK' A
#
# COMPACT_ATOMS: atom_id res chain seq x y z
N MET A 1 5.13 16.07 7.91
CA MET A 1 6.57 16.43 7.90
C MET A 1 7.06 16.47 9.34
N ASN A 2 8.33 16.14 9.62
CA ASN A 2 8.91 15.80 10.95
C ASN A 2 8.74 14.32 11.38
N GLY A 3 8.77 13.37 10.43
CA GLY A 3 8.63 11.94 10.74
C GLY A 3 7.25 11.52 11.28
N ARG A 4 6.27 12.44 11.28
CA ARG A 4 4.90 12.16 11.71
C ARG A 4 4.23 11.16 10.77
N ARG A 5 3.86 10.01 11.32
CA ARG A 5 3.03 8.99 10.66
C ARG A 5 1.57 9.22 11.03
N SER A 6 0.68 9.12 10.05
CA SER A 6 -0.77 9.18 10.27
C SER A 6 -1.47 8.13 9.40
N THR A 7 -2.44 7.45 9.98
CA THR A 7 -3.30 6.51 9.26
C THR A 7 -4.39 7.28 8.54
N ILE A 8 -4.50 7.11 7.23
CA ILE A 8 -5.57 7.72 6.40
C ILE A 8 -6.75 6.77 6.18
N ALA A 9 -6.50 5.46 6.18
CA ALA A 9 -7.52 4.43 6.11
C ALA A 9 -7.01 3.11 6.73
N SER A 10 -7.91 2.27 7.23
CA SER A 10 -7.59 0.95 7.78
C SER A 10 -8.73 -0.04 7.56
N ALA A 11 -8.38 -1.31 7.38
CA ALA A 11 -9.32 -2.41 7.26
C ALA A 11 -8.94 -3.50 8.26
N ARG A 12 -9.94 -4.17 8.82
CA ARG A 12 -9.71 -5.42 9.56
C ARG A 12 -9.73 -6.57 8.57
N VAL A 13 -8.74 -7.44 8.64
CA VAL A 13 -8.62 -8.64 7.82
C VAL A 13 -8.43 -9.84 8.74
N THR A 14 -8.79 -11.02 8.26
CA THR A 14 -8.26 -12.26 8.82
C THR A 14 -6.75 -12.25 8.67
N GLU A 15 -6.04 -12.68 9.70
CA GLU A 15 -4.59 -12.72 9.70
C GLU A 15 -4.06 -13.56 8.53
N PRO A 16 -3.17 -13.00 7.69
CA PRO A 16 -2.54 -13.76 6.62
C PRO A 16 -1.64 -14.88 7.17
N SER A 17 -1.60 -16.01 6.47
CA SER A 17 -0.77 -17.15 6.86
C SER A 17 0.72 -16.83 6.77
N LEU A 18 1.48 -17.18 7.82
CA LEU A 18 2.94 -17.04 7.83
C LEU A 18 3.59 -18.01 6.83
N GLY A 19 4.70 -17.58 6.22
CA GLY A 19 5.48 -18.38 5.27
C GLY A 19 4.80 -18.61 3.92
N ALA A 20 3.68 -17.94 3.65
CA ALA A 20 2.99 -17.97 2.38
C ALA A 20 3.09 -16.63 1.66
N TRP A 21 3.06 -16.68 0.32
CA TRP A 21 2.98 -15.47 -0.50
C TRP A 21 1.57 -14.87 -0.45
N HIS A 22 1.53 -13.54 -0.30
CA HIS A 22 0.31 -12.76 -0.35
C HIS A 22 0.49 -11.57 -1.28
N SER A 23 -0.52 -11.26 -2.08
CA SER A 23 -0.44 -10.13 -3.02
C SER A 23 -1.03 -8.88 -2.38
N ILE A 24 -0.27 -7.78 -2.45
CA ILE A 24 -0.75 -6.43 -2.13
C ILE A 24 -0.79 -5.65 -3.42
N ARG A 25 -1.92 -5.00 -3.69
CA ARG A 25 -2.06 -4.07 -4.83
C ARG A 25 -2.58 -2.75 -4.33
N VAL A 26 -1.95 -1.66 -4.76
CA VAL A 26 -2.42 -0.30 -4.49
C VAL A 26 -2.66 0.39 -5.82
N VAL A 27 -3.83 1.01 -5.97
CA VAL A 27 -4.21 1.81 -7.13
C VAL A 27 -4.45 3.24 -6.66
N ALA A 28 -3.57 4.16 -7.06
CA ALA A 28 -3.70 5.58 -6.78
C ALA A 28 -4.01 6.34 -8.08
N LEU A 29 -5.23 6.84 -8.22
CA LEU A 29 -5.71 7.58 -9.39
C LEU A 29 -6.30 8.92 -8.95
N GLY A 30 -5.58 10.01 -9.22
CA GLY A 30 -5.91 11.31 -8.66
C GLY A 30 -5.98 11.24 -7.13
N PRO A 31 -7.08 11.70 -6.49
CA PRO A 31 -7.21 11.61 -5.04
C PRO A 31 -7.61 10.22 -4.53
N LYS A 32 -8.03 9.30 -5.43
CA LYS A 32 -8.59 8.02 -5.05
C LYS A 32 -7.47 7.00 -4.83
N ILE A 33 -7.43 6.40 -3.64
CA ILE A 33 -6.48 5.36 -3.26
C ILE A 33 -7.28 4.12 -2.90
N GLN A 34 -7.06 3.05 -3.66
CA GLN A 34 -7.63 1.73 -3.39
C GLN A 34 -6.53 0.75 -3.02
N ALA A 35 -6.78 -0.09 -2.01
CA ALA A 35 -5.85 -1.15 -1.61
C ALA A 35 -6.52 -2.51 -1.56
N TYR A 36 -5.79 -3.50 -2.05
CA TYR A 36 -6.23 -4.88 -2.19
C TYR A 36 -5.26 -5.82 -1.48
N LEU A 37 -5.81 -6.88 -0.87
CA LEU A 37 -5.06 -8.01 -0.35
C LEU A 37 -5.59 -9.29 -0.99
N ASN A 38 -4.71 -10.08 -1.60
CA ASN A 38 -5.08 -11.32 -2.29
C ASN A 38 -6.23 -11.11 -3.29
N GLY A 39 -6.18 -10.02 -4.05
CA GLY A 39 -7.20 -9.64 -5.03
C GLY A 39 -8.49 -9.00 -4.46
N THR A 40 -8.71 -9.03 -3.14
CA THR A 40 -9.91 -8.47 -2.50
C THR A 40 -9.73 -6.99 -2.22
N LEU A 41 -10.66 -6.14 -2.68
CA LEU A 41 -10.69 -4.72 -2.35
C LEU A 41 -11.03 -4.54 -0.87
N LEU A 42 -10.13 -3.92 -0.11
CA LEU A 42 -10.32 -3.70 1.32
C LEU A 42 -10.43 -2.22 1.70
N LEU A 43 -9.79 -1.34 0.91
CA LEU A 43 -9.82 0.10 1.14
C LEU A 43 -10.18 0.82 -0.15
N ASP A 44 -11.11 1.76 -0.03
CA ASP A 44 -11.44 2.75 -1.06
C ASP A 44 -11.53 4.11 -0.37
N HIS A 45 -10.51 4.93 -0.50
CA HIS A 45 -10.35 6.19 0.23
C HIS A 45 -9.96 7.34 -0.69
N SER A 46 -10.33 8.56 -0.31
CA SER A 46 -9.94 9.78 -1.03
C SER A 46 -9.02 10.62 -0.16
N ASP A 47 -7.77 10.80 -0.57
CA ASP A 47 -6.79 11.69 0.06
C ASP A 47 -6.18 12.66 -0.96
N LYS A 48 -5.91 13.90 -0.54
CA LYS A 48 -5.32 14.96 -1.37
C LYS A 48 -4.06 15.55 -0.74
N THR A 49 -3.54 14.92 0.32
CA THR A 49 -2.43 15.45 1.10
C THR A 49 -1.15 15.47 0.28
N PHE A 50 -0.90 14.40 -0.49
CA PHE A 50 0.24 14.29 -1.40
C PHE A 50 -0.25 13.85 -2.78
N THR A 51 0.15 14.58 -3.81
CA THR A 51 -0.27 14.31 -5.20
C THR A 51 0.80 13.58 -6.02
N ALA A 52 2.04 13.53 -5.52
CA ALA A 52 3.16 12.83 -6.15
C ALA A 52 4.18 12.41 -5.08
N GLY A 53 4.98 11.39 -5.40
CA GLY A 53 6.05 10.91 -4.52
C GLY A 53 6.64 9.59 -5.02
N TRP A 54 7.58 9.06 -4.24
CA TRP A 54 8.15 7.73 -4.45
C TRP A 54 7.30 6.65 -3.76
N LEU A 55 7.33 5.44 -4.31
CA LEU A 55 6.87 4.24 -3.61
C LEU A 55 8.05 3.55 -2.94
N GLY A 56 7.76 2.76 -1.92
CA GLY A 56 8.76 1.96 -1.23
C GLY A 56 8.13 0.78 -0.50
N LEU A 57 8.94 -0.25 -0.28
CA LEU A 57 8.61 -1.41 0.53
C LEU A 57 9.12 -1.18 1.94
N TRP A 58 8.34 -1.59 2.94
CA TRP A 58 8.66 -1.35 4.34
C TRP A 58 8.27 -2.57 5.18
N THR A 59 9.15 -2.94 6.11
CA THR A 59 8.90 -3.99 7.11
C THR A 59 8.81 -3.38 8.51
N LYS A 60 8.06 -4.03 9.40
CA LYS A 60 7.88 -3.57 10.78
C LYS A 60 8.95 -4.18 11.68
N ALA A 61 9.69 -3.30 12.37
CA ALA A 61 10.69 -3.68 13.38
C ALA A 61 11.72 -4.67 12.81
N ASP A 62 11.94 -5.78 13.49
CA ASP A 62 12.88 -6.85 13.19
C ASP A 62 12.24 -8.01 12.38
N SER A 63 11.09 -7.76 11.72
CA SER A 63 10.43 -8.78 10.93
C SER A 63 11.26 -9.15 9.69
N VAL A 64 11.48 -10.45 9.50
CA VAL A 64 12.00 -11.00 8.25
C VAL A 64 10.86 -11.06 7.25
N THR A 65 10.97 -10.31 6.16
CA THR A 65 9.93 -10.22 5.12
C THR A 65 10.57 -10.23 3.75
N GLU A 66 10.08 -11.11 2.89
CA GLU A 66 10.48 -11.19 1.49
C GLU A 66 9.47 -10.46 0.61
N PHE A 67 9.98 -9.77 -0.42
CA PHE A 67 9.16 -9.13 -1.44
C PHE A 67 9.62 -9.64 -2.81
N ALA A 68 8.66 -10.01 -3.65
CA ALA A 68 8.88 -10.45 -5.02
C ALA A 68 7.86 -9.79 -5.94
N ASP A 69 8.14 -9.84 -7.25
CA ASP A 69 7.22 -9.43 -8.32
C ASP A 69 6.68 -7.98 -8.18
N LEU A 70 7.55 -7.05 -7.78
CA LEU A 70 7.20 -5.63 -7.74
C LEU A 70 7.04 -5.09 -9.17
N GLU A 71 5.79 -4.89 -9.57
CA GLU A 71 5.42 -4.19 -10.79
C GLU A 71 4.83 -2.81 -10.48
N VAL A 72 5.23 -1.81 -11.26
CA VAL A 72 4.75 -0.44 -11.13
C VAL A 72 4.38 0.08 -12.51
N THR A 73 3.09 0.38 -12.69
CA THR A 73 2.56 0.95 -13.93
C THR A 73 1.89 2.28 -13.63
N GLY A 74 2.17 3.28 -14.45
CA GLY A 74 1.55 4.59 -14.36
C GLY A 74 2.37 5.65 -15.08
N THR A 75 1.75 6.77 -15.40
CA THR A 75 2.43 7.92 -15.99
C THR A 75 2.65 8.95 -14.90
N VAL A 76 3.89 9.38 -14.71
CA VAL A 76 4.16 10.59 -13.92
C VAL A 76 3.56 11.75 -14.71
N VAL A 77 2.46 12.31 -14.22
CA VAL A 77 1.92 13.56 -14.77
C VAL A 77 2.92 14.65 -14.36
N LYS A 78 3.67 15.15 -15.34
CA LYS A 78 4.69 16.18 -15.15
C LYS A 78 4.05 17.55 -14.95
#